data_AF-A0A084STR3-F1
#
_entry.id   AF-A0A084STR3-F1
#
_cell.length_a   1.000
_cell.length_b   1.000
_cell.length_c   1.000
_cell.angle_alpha   90.00
_cell.angle_beta   90.00
_cell.angle_gamma   90.00
#
_symmetry.space_group_name_H-M   'P 1'
#
loop_
_entity.id
_entity.type
_entity.pdbx_description
1 polymer ?
#
loop_
_entity_poly.entity_id
_entity_poly.type
_entity_poly.pdbx_seq_one_letter_code
_entity_poly.pdbx_strand_id
1 'polypeptide(L)'
;MSGTKIAIKVLTWSDLSFFKVHSMRSNQRAISLHHEIFIERFYPGLQLSHGQVLFPLLIVGPGARPAHRLTRMAMRSLGSGNWHIKGESIHEPEEEPGRYGKLVENDFAIMAFEGNERPRAVTLTLVSAAEDAELHAVIAQHLELPAKHAMLKVSETSLAHLRASTTGAYPDRQHPLDAFISGDTIEDVLFGTDAPTSTGAHAPSQTDILSPEDWHRRLLAADETRQRGEELFGAWLTATGHVGDDFQWVSQALPRSAYDYEVHSARWISGAPPVFLHVRATRASFERPIHMTLSELLFAATRENCRIARLYDIESATPKLRILTGIQAVAERLIETLNALPERVAADSLQLDPGLFAVELQVKLQEHP
;
A
#
# COMPACT_ATOMS: atom_id res chain seq x y z
N MET A 1 -6.99 -9.08 12.90
CA MET A 1 -6.36 -8.71 11.62
C MET A 1 -5.04 -8.01 11.91
N SER A 2 -3.95 -8.48 11.30
CA SER A 2 -2.58 -8.01 11.57
C SER A 2 -2.25 -6.80 10.71
N GLY A 3 -2.77 -5.62 11.03
CA GLY A 3 -2.34 -4.39 10.35
C GLY A 3 -0.83 -4.19 10.49
N THR A 4 -0.19 -3.76 9.40
CA THR A 4 1.22 -3.34 9.40
C THR A 4 1.38 -2.20 10.40
N LYS A 5 2.36 -2.31 11.29
CA LYS A 5 2.56 -1.33 12.36
C LYS A 5 3.65 -0.36 11.93
N ILE A 6 3.30 0.89 11.65
CA ILE A 6 4.21 1.84 11.01
C ILE A 6 4.55 2.97 11.97
N ALA A 7 5.84 3.28 12.06
CA ALA A 7 6.32 4.41 12.85
C ALA A 7 7.45 5.15 12.16
N ILE A 8 7.52 6.46 12.40
CA ILE A 8 8.61 7.32 11.95
C ILE A 8 9.43 7.73 13.16
N LYS A 9 10.75 7.59 13.07
CA LYS A 9 11.70 7.91 14.14
C LYS A 9 12.70 8.94 13.64
N VAL A 10 12.97 9.93 14.48
CA VAL A 10 14.10 10.84 14.31
C VAL A 10 15.37 10.14 14.75
N LEU A 11 16.33 10.00 13.84
CA LEU A 11 17.60 9.34 14.10
C LEU A 11 18.47 10.24 14.99
N THR A 12 18.88 9.67 16.13
CA THR A 12 19.86 10.28 17.03
C THR A 12 21.27 9.78 16.70
N TRP A 13 22.30 10.42 17.26
CA TRP A 13 23.68 9.93 17.13
C TRP A 13 23.86 8.49 17.61
N SER A 14 23.13 8.07 18.63
CA SER A 14 23.23 6.69 19.11
C SER A 14 22.57 5.71 18.15
N ASP A 15 21.47 6.09 17.51
CA ASP A 15 20.83 5.28 16.46
C ASP A 15 21.75 5.12 15.24
N LEU A 16 22.41 6.20 14.81
CA LEU A 16 23.33 6.16 13.66
C LEU A 16 24.48 5.17 13.86
N SER A 17 24.91 4.93 15.11
CA SER A 17 25.97 3.95 15.42
C SER A 17 25.63 2.50 15.04
N PHE A 18 24.37 2.23 14.68
CA PHE A 18 23.94 0.98 14.07
C PHE A 18 24.67 0.70 12.74
N PHE A 19 25.04 1.75 12.00
CA PHE A 19 25.85 1.67 10.78
C PHE A 19 27.34 1.80 11.11
N LYS A 20 28.17 0.94 10.51
CA LYS A 20 29.60 0.83 10.81
C LYS A 20 30.35 2.15 10.61
N VAL A 21 30.01 2.90 9.56
CA VAL A 21 30.62 4.19 9.23
C VAL A 21 30.46 5.23 10.36
N HIS A 22 29.41 5.10 11.19
CA HIS A 22 29.15 5.98 12.33
C HIS A 22 29.55 5.37 13.69
N SER A 23 30.03 4.13 13.71
CA SER A 23 30.27 3.35 14.95
C SER A 23 31.35 3.91 15.88
N MET A 24 32.22 4.81 15.40
CA MET A 24 33.23 5.46 16.26
C MET A 24 32.63 6.48 17.23
N ARG A 25 31.36 6.88 17.04
CA ARG A 25 30.72 7.96 17.81
C ARG A 25 29.85 7.47 18.97
N SER A 26 29.50 6.18 19.00
CA SER A 26 28.76 5.57 20.11
C SER A 26 28.93 4.05 20.13
N ASN A 27 28.97 3.48 21.34
CA ASN A 27 29.08 2.04 21.57
C ASN A 27 27.74 1.29 21.54
N GLN A 28 26.61 2.00 21.39
CA GLN A 28 25.28 1.40 21.50
C GLN A 28 24.98 0.43 20.34
N ARG A 29 25.43 0.75 19.12
CA ARG A 29 25.28 -0.07 17.89
C ARG A 29 23.86 -0.61 17.70
N ALA A 30 22.88 0.24 17.92
CA ALA A 30 21.48 -0.16 17.94
C ALA A 30 20.56 1.01 17.62
N ILE A 31 19.39 0.72 17.04
CA ILE A 31 18.31 1.70 16.91
C ILE A 31 17.38 1.53 18.12
N SER A 32 17.15 2.60 18.86
CA SER A 32 16.25 2.59 20.02
C SER A 32 14.79 2.72 19.60
N LEU A 33 13.96 1.81 20.10
CA LEU A 33 12.51 1.76 19.89
C LEU A 33 11.81 2.31 21.13
N HIS A 34 11.02 3.38 20.94
CA HIS A 34 10.33 4.04 22.04
C HIS A 34 9.31 3.10 22.68
N HIS A 35 9.35 2.95 24.01
CA HIS A 35 8.50 2.01 24.76
C HIS A 35 7.00 2.17 24.44
N GLU A 36 6.50 3.41 24.48
CA GLU A 36 5.07 3.69 24.25
C GLU A 36 4.61 3.24 22.85
N ILE A 37 5.44 3.42 21.83
CA ILE A 37 5.06 3.04 20.46
C ILE A 37 5.24 1.54 20.27
N PHE A 38 6.44 1.03 20.56
CA PHE A 38 6.80 -0.34 20.20
C PHE A 38 6.16 -1.39 21.13
N ILE A 39 6.06 -1.10 22.42
CA ILE A 39 5.50 -2.06 23.39
C ILE A 39 4.03 -1.77 23.61
N GLU A 40 3.67 -0.57 24.06
CA GLU A 40 2.28 -0.32 24.48
C GLU A 40 1.31 -0.32 23.29
N ARG A 41 1.70 0.26 22.14
CA ARG A 41 0.83 0.35 20.97
C ARG A 41 1.00 -0.78 19.96
N PHE A 42 2.22 -1.29 19.76
CA PHE A 42 2.51 -2.28 18.71
C PHE A 42 2.53 -3.71 19.22
N TYR A 43 3.26 -4.00 20.29
CA TYR A 43 3.50 -5.36 20.77
C TYR A 43 3.33 -5.47 22.29
N PRO A 44 2.11 -5.30 22.83
CA PRO A 44 1.88 -5.31 24.27
C PRO A 44 2.26 -6.66 24.91
N GLY A 45 2.18 -7.76 24.15
CA GLY A 45 2.64 -9.09 24.59
C GLY A 45 4.14 -9.16 24.94
N LEU A 46 4.95 -8.20 24.51
CA LEU A 46 6.39 -8.14 24.82
C LEU A 46 6.71 -7.42 26.15
N GLN A 47 5.72 -6.83 26.83
CA GLN A 47 5.95 -6.01 28.04
C GLN A 47 6.68 -6.78 29.15
N LEU A 48 6.32 -8.05 29.35
CA LEU A 48 6.94 -8.95 30.34
C LEU A 48 8.08 -9.80 29.76
N SER A 49 8.36 -9.66 28.46
CA SER A 49 9.42 -10.43 27.82
C SER A 49 10.79 -9.81 28.05
N HIS A 50 11.76 -10.65 28.35
CA HIS A 50 13.20 -10.32 28.31
C HIS A 50 13.91 -11.09 27.18
N GLY A 51 13.16 -11.85 26.39
CA GLY A 51 13.69 -12.63 25.29
C GLY A 51 14.11 -11.77 24.10
N GLN A 52 15.04 -12.30 23.31
CA GLN A 52 15.40 -11.73 22.02
C GLN A 52 14.34 -12.12 20.99
N VAL A 53 13.97 -11.19 20.11
CA VAL A 53 13.06 -11.46 18.99
C VAL A 53 13.85 -11.30 17.70
N LEU A 54 14.13 -12.41 17.01
CA LEU A 54 14.84 -12.43 15.73
C LEU A 54 13.86 -12.16 14.58
N PHE A 55 14.29 -11.38 13.60
CA PHE A 55 13.54 -11.11 12.37
C PHE A 55 14.45 -10.72 11.19
N PRO A 56 14.06 -10.99 9.94
CA PRO A 56 14.60 -10.31 8.78
C PRO A 56 14.36 -8.79 8.87
N LEU A 57 15.40 -8.03 8.54
CA LEU A 57 15.40 -6.58 8.40
C LEU A 57 15.70 -6.23 6.93
N LEU A 58 14.81 -5.49 6.31
CA LEU A 58 14.97 -4.88 5.00
C LEU A 58 15.31 -3.40 5.18
N ILE A 59 16.42 -2.93 4.61
CA ILE A 59 16.81 -1.51 4.66
C ILE A 59 16.70 -0.89 3.28
N VAL A 60 15.87 0.13 3.12
CA VAL A 60 15.67 0.87 1.86
C VAL A 60 16.27 2.28 2.03
N GLY A 61 16.94 2.77 0.98
CA GLY A 61 17.55 4.10 1.00
C GLY A 61 18.84 4.21 1.83
N PRO A 62 19.29 5.45 2.13
CA PRO A 62 18.72 6.72 1.64
C PRO A 62 18.81 6.88 0.11
N GLY A 63 18.00 7.78 -0.47
CA GLY A 63 18.03 8.13 -1.89
C GLY A 63 17.44 7.09 -2.85
N ALA A 64 16.39 6.38 -2.43
CA ALA A 64 15.71 5.34 -3.23
C ALA A 64 16.64 4.20 -3.71
N ARG A 65 17.69 3.88 -2.95
CA ARG A 65 18.62 2.78 -3.25
C ARG A 65 17.98 1.40 -3.07
N PRO A 66 18.46 0.36 -3.81
CA PRO A 66 17.99 -1.01 -3.67
C PRO A 66 18.01 -1.54 -2.24
N ALA A 67 17.15 -2.51 -1.95
CA ALA A 67 16.99 -2.97 -0.57
C ALA A 67 18.17 -3.82 -0.05
N HIS A 68 18.70 -3.46 1.11
CA HIS A 68 19.77 -4.21 1.81
C HIS A 68 19.15 -5.13 2.87
N ARG A 69 19.32 -6.45 2.68
CA ARG A 69 18.66 -7.50 3.48
C ARG A 69 19.59 -8.08 4.52
N LEU A 70 19.10 -8.16 5.76
CA LEU A 70 19.88 -8.59 6.92
C LEU A 70 18.97 -9.37 7.90
N THR A 71 19.57 -10.10 8.84
CA THR A 71 18.84 -10.64 10.00
C THR A 71 19.22 -9.86 11.24
N ARG A 72 18.23 -9.39 12.01
CA ARG A 72 18.45 -8.61 13.24
C ARG A 72 17.59 -9.14 14.37
N MET A 73 17.85 -8.62 15.57
CA MET A 73 17.05 -8.93 16.74
C MET A 73 16.58 -7.65 17.43
N ALA A 74 15.37 -7.68 17.99
CA ALA A 74 14.96 -6.70 19.00
C ALA A 74 15.15 -7.29 20.39
N MET A 75 15.73 -6.52 21.31
CA MET A 75 15.87 -6.91 22.71
C MET A 75 15.85 -5.71 23.66
N ARG A 76 15.46 -5.97 24.92
CA ARG A 76 15.48 -5.00 26.02
C ARG A 76 16.64 -5.29 26.95
N SER A 77 17.47 -4.28 27.24
CA SER A 77 18.51 -4.40 28.28
C SER A 77 17.86 -4.45 29.66
N LEU A 78 18.46 -5.19 30.61
CA LEU A 78 18.02 -5.17 32.01
C LEU A 78 17.98 -3.72 32.54
N GLY A 79 16.86 -3.32 33.14
CA GLY A 79 16.65 -1.97 33.69
C GLY A 79 16.29 -0.88 32.67
N SER A 80 16.31 -1.16 31.36
CA SER A 80 15.86 -0.20 30.33
C SER A 80 14.39 -0.40 30.00
N GLY A 81 13.61 0.68 29.94
CA GLY A 81 12.24 0.64 29.40
C GLY A 81 12.23 0.42 27.88
N ASN A 82 13.24 0.92 27.18
CA ASN A 82 13.28 0.89 25.71
C ASN A 82 13.84 -0.42 25.16
N TRP A 83 13.22 -0.86 24.07
CA TRP A 83 13.71 -1.95 23.23
C TRP A 83 14.68 -1.41 22.18
N HIS A 84 15.53 -2.27 21.66
CA HIS A 84 16.56 -1.89 20.70
C HIS A 84 16.65 -2.91 19.59
N ILE A 85 16.67 -2.44 18.33
CA ILE A 85 17.09 -3.26 17.19
C ILE A 85 18.62 -3.36 17.24
N LYS A 86 19.13 -4.58 17.41
CA LYS A 86 20.55 -4.91 17.59
C LYS A 86 20.99 -5.99 16.60
N GLY A 87 22.31 -6.15 16.52
CA GLY A 87 22.99 -7.18 15.75
C GLY A 87 24.42 -6.78 15.47
N GLU A 88 25.01 -7.40 14.47
CA GLU A 88 26.30 -6.97 13.93
C GLU A 88 26.20 -5.56 13.31
N SER A 89 27.28 -4.80 13.39
CA SER A 89 27.37 -3.49 12.74
C SER A 89 27.06 -3.63 11.25
N ILE A 90 26.22 -2.74 10.74
CA ILE A 90 25.86 -2.77 9.32
C ILE A 90 26.97 -2.13 8.51
N HIS A 91 27.64 -2.93 7.70
CA HIS A 91 28.60 -2.47 6.72
C HIS A 91 27.88 -1.89 5.51
N GLU A 92 28.53 -0.96 4.82
CA GLU A 92 28.04 -0.49 3.52
C GLU A 92 28.15 -1.63 2.51
N PRO A 93 27.14 -1.86 1.64
CA PRO A 93 27.26 -2.82 0.56
C PRO A 93 28.47 -2.50 -0.32
N GLU A 94 29.20 -3.51 -0.78
CA GLU A 94 30.40 -3.31 -1.62
C GLU A 94 30.08 -2.54 -2.91
N GLU A 95 28.89 -2.76 -3.46
CA GLU A 95 28.38 -2.11 -4.68
C GLU A 95 27.94 -0.66 -4.45
N GLU A 96 27.76 -0.25 -3.18
CA GLU A 96 27.21 1.05 -2.81
C GLU A 96 28.04 1.73 -1.71
N PRO A 97 29.34 2.04 -1.96
CA PRO A 97 30.18 2.70 -0.99
C PRO A 97 29.60 4.06 -0.59
N GLY A 98 29.66 4.39 0.70
CA GLY A 98 29.13 5.64 1.23
C GLY A 98 27.60 5.67 1.41
N ARG A 99 26.88 4.56 1.17
CA ARG A 99 25.41 4.49 1.29
C ARG A 99 24.88 5.04 2.62
N TYR A 100 25.56 4.75 3.73
CA TYR A 100 25.10 5.20 5.06
C TYR A 100 25.89 6.41 5.56
N GLY A 101 26.99 6.78 4.90
CA GLY A 101 27.88 7.87 5.31
C GLY A 101 27.24 9.26 5.30
N LYS A 102 26.20 9.47 4.49
CA LYS A 102 25.48 10.76 4.41
C LYS A 102 24.40 10.95 5.47
N LEU A 103 24.04 9.90 6.21
CA LEU A 103 23.05 10.00 7.28
C LEU A 103 23.60 10.85 8.43
N VAL A 104 22.80 11.80 8.88
CA VAL A 104 23.12 12.71 9.98
C VAL A 104 22.03 12.70 11.06
N GLU A 105 22.35 13.28 12.22
CA GLU A 105 21.36 13.44 13.28
C GLU A 105 20.18 14.28 12.76
N ASN A 106 18.96 13.88 13.13
CA ASN A 106 17.69 14.42 12.65
C ASN A 106 17.26 13.99 11.24
N ASP A 107 17.98 13.06 10.60
CA ASP A 107 17.41 12.28 9.49
C ASP A 107 16.33 11.31 10.03
N PHE A 108 15.51 10.77 9.14
CA PHE A 108 14.37 9.93 9.54
C PHE A 108 14.58 8.45 9.21
N ALA A 109 14.02 7.61 10.07
CA ALA A 109 13.83 6.19 9.85
C ALA A 109 12.33 5.88 9.89
N ILE A 110 11.78 5.42 8.77
CA ILE A 110 10.41 4.94 8.66
C ILE A 110 10.46 3.43 8.81
N MET A 111 9.76 2.91 9.80
CA MET A 111 9.77 1.50 10.18
C MET A 111 8.38 0.91 10.02
N ALA A 112 8.26 -0.15 9.22
CA ALA A 112 7.09 -1.01 9.20
C ALA A 112 7.43 -2.33 9.89
N PHE A 113 6.68 -2.65 10.94
CA PHE A 113 6.80 -3.90 11.67
C PHE A 113 5.66 -4.84 11.30
N GLU A 114 6.03 -6.04 10.89
CA GLU A 114 5.09 -7.10 10.55
C GLU A 114 4.93 -8.08 11.71
N GLY A 115 3.74 -8.66 11.84
CA GLY A 115 3.43 -9.64 12.89
C GLY A 115 2.50 -9.09 13.98
N ASN A 116 1.81 -10.00 14.66
CA ASN A 116 0.80 -9.68 15.66
C ASN A 116 1.39 -9.50 17.06
N GLU A 117 1.79 -10.60 17.69
CA GLU A 117 2.24 -10.61 19.09
C GLU A 117 3.71 -10.17 19.24
N ARG A 118 4.50 -10.36 18.18
CA ARG A 118 5.92 -10.00 18.10
C ARG A 118 6.29 -9.68 16.65
N PRO A 119 7.32 -8.85 16.41
CA PRO A 119 7.78 -8.58 15.06
C PRO A 119 8.30 -9.87 14.41
N ARG A 120 7.88 -10.12 13.17
CA ARG A 120 8.35 -11.22 12.31
C ARG A 120 9.21 -10.74 11.17
N ALA A 121 9.00 -9.50 10.71
CA ALA A 121 9.83 -8.82 9.74
C ALA A 121 9.79 -7.31 10.01
N VAL A 122 10.85 -6.61 9.61
CA VAL A 122 10.92 -5.15 9.72
C VAL A 122 11.44 -4.57 8.41
N THR A 123 10.74 -3.58 7.88
CA THR A 123 11.23 -2.73 6.80
C THR A 123 11.63 -1.38 7.38
N LEU A 124 12.86 -0.95 7.12
CA LEU A 124 13.46 0.29 7.56
C LEU A 124 13.83 1.14 6.34
N THR A 125 13.01 2.14 6.02
CA THR A 125 13.34 3.15 5.00
C THR A 125 14.07 4.31 5.67
N LEU A 126 15.27 4.60 5.20
CA LEU A 126 16.09 5.73 5.65
C LEU A 126 15.82 6.92 4.72
N VAL A 127 15.55 8.08 5.30
CA VAL A 127 15.27 9.33 4.57
C VAL A 127 16.28 10.36 5.05
N SER A 128 17.21 10.75 4.17
CA SER A 128 18.24 11.74 4.50
C SER A 128 17.92 13.09 3.89
N ALA A 129 18.14 14.19 4.63
CA ALA A 129 18.03 15.53 4.05
C ALA A 129 18.97 15.73 2.84
N ALA A 130 20.08 14.99 2.77
CA ALA A 130 21.07 15.12 1.69
C ALA A 130 20.69 14.36 0.40
N GLU A 131 19.88 13.30 0.49
CA GLU A 131 19.51 12.46 -0.67
C GLU A 131 18.00 12.41 -0.95
N ASP A 132 17.18 12.79 0.02
CA ASP A 132 15.71 12.73 0.02
C ASP A 132 15.11 14.07 0.50
N ALA A 133 15.68 15.20 0.07
CA ALA A 133 15.45 16.51 0.67
C ALA A 133 13.97 16.92 0.74
N GLU A 134 13.19 16.63 -0.30
CA GLU A 134 11.77 16.97 -0.36
C GLU A 134 10.94 16.11 0.60
N LEU A 135 11.14 14.77 0.59
CA LEU A 135 10.48 13.87 1.53
C LEU A 135 10.87 14.18 2.97
N HIS A 136 12.14 14.49 3.22
CA HIS A 136 12.62 14.93 4.53
C HIS A 136 11.90 16.20 4.99
N ALA A 137 11.82 17.23 4.14
CA ALA A 137 11.15 18.49 4.46
C ALA A 137 9.65 18.29 4.74
N VAL A 138 8.96 17.49 3.93
CA VAL A 138 7.53 17.19 4.13
C VAL A 138 7.31 16.46 5.44
N ILE A 139 8.13 15.45 5.77
CA ILE A 139 8.05 14.74 7.08
C ILE A 139 8.26 15.73 8.23
N ALA A 140 9.27 16.59 8.14
CA ALA A 140 9.60 17.58 9.16
C ALA A 140 8.49 18.63 9.36
N GLN A 141 7.76 18.98 8.30
CA GLN A 141 6.67 19.97 8.33
C GLN A 141 5.35 19.37 8.82
N HIS A 142 5.01 18.15 8.40
CA HIS A 142 3.69 17.56 8.61
C HIS A 142 3.59 16.74 9.91
N LEU A 143 4.71 16.24 10.41
CA LEU A 143 4.74 15.52 11.66
C LEU A 143 5.26 16.46 12.73
N GLU A 144 4.37 16.87 13.64
CA GLU A 144 4.74 17.49 14.92
C GLU A 144 5.48 16.45 15.77
N LEU A 145 6.71 16.15 15.38
CA LEU A 145 7.54 15.21 16.10
C LEU A 145 7.87 15.85 17.45
N PRO A 146 7.47 15.23 18.59
CA PRO A 146 7.88 15.73 19.89
C PRO A 146 9.41 15.80 19.95
N ALA A 147 9.95 16.60 20.87
CA ALA A 147 11.38 16.92 20.96
C ALA A 147 12.33 15.72 20.74
N LYS A 148 13.59 16.02 20.37
CA LYS A 148 14.69 15.07 20.11
C LYS A 148 14.48 13.73 20.85
N HIS A 149 14.38 12.63 20.08
CA HIS A 149 14.17 11.22 20.48
C HIS A 149 12.77 10.64 20.17
N ALA A 150 11.91 11.38 19.47
CA ALA A 150 10.59 10.91 19.10
C ALA A 150 10.60 9.76 18.08
N MET A 151 9.85 8.72 18.42
CA MET A 151 9.26 7.76 17.48
C MET A 151 7.76 8.00 17.52
N LEU A 152 7.13 8.13 16.37
CA LEU A 152 5.71 8.44 16.21
C LEU A 152 5.03 7.34 15.41
N LYS A 153 3.90 6.81 15.92
CA LYS A 153 3.04 5.91 15.13
C LYS A 153 2.40 6.70 13.99
N VAL A 154 2.46 6.17 12.78
CA VAL A 154 1.79 6.74 11.60
C VAL A 154 0.83 5.72 10.99
N SER A 155 -0.24 6.21 10.35
CA SER A 155 -1.16 5.37 9.59
C SER A 155 -0.65 5.18 8.15
N GLU A 156 -1.14 4.13 7.48
CA GLU A 156 -0.91 3.93 6.04
C GLU A 156 -1.43 5.12 5.22
N THR A 157 -2.59 5.68 5.58
CA THR A 157 -3.12 6.90 4.96
C THR A 157 -2.17 8.09 5.09
N SER A 158 -1.50 8.24 6.24
CA SER A 158 -0.51 9.31 6.44
C SER A 158 0.70 9.10 5.53
N LEU A 159 1.19 7.86 5.39
CA LEU A 159 2.26 7.55 4.44
C LEU A 159 1.85 7.78 2.98
N ALA A 160 0.61 7.43 2.62
CA ALA A 160 0.08 7.66 1.29
C ALA A 160 0.02 9.16 0.96
N HIS A 161 -0.39 10.00 1.93
CA HIS A 161 -0.34 11.46 1.78
C HIS A 161 1.08 11.98 1.64
N LEU A 162 2.03 11.54 2.48
CA LEU A 162 3.44 11.90 2.35
C LEU A 162 3.94 11.56 0.95
N ARG A 163 3.74 10.33 0.49
CA ARG A 163 4.12 9.90 -0.86
C ARG A 163 3.50 10.77 -1.94
N ALA A 164 2.19 10.98 -1.91
CA ALA A 164 1.49 11.77 -2.92
C ALA A 164 2.05 13.20 -2.99
N SER A 165 2.39 13.79 -1.84
CA SER A 165 2.96 15.14 -1.78
C SER A 165 4.40 15.24 -2.30
N THR A 166 5.13 14.12 -2.35
CA THR A 166 6.56 14.07 -2.74
C THR A 166 6.79 13.28 -4.02
N THR A 167 5.74 12.84 -4.71
CA THR A 167 5.85 12.01 -5.93
C THR A 167 6.64 12.74 -7.03
N GLY A 168 6.51 14.07 -7.13
CA GLY A 168 7.23 14.88 -8.11
C GLY A 168 8.76 14.89 -7.94
N ALA A 169 9.27 14.57 -6.73
CA ALA A 169 10.69 14.53 -6.43
C ALA A 169 11.39 13.26 -6.95
N TYR A 170 10.61 12.24 -7.31
CA TYR A 170 11.10 10.93 -7.72
C TYR A 170 10.51 10.51 -9.08
N PRO A 171 10.68 11.29 -10.17
CA PRO A 171 10.04 10.98 -11.46
C PRO A 171 10.65 9.75 -12.16
N ASP A 172 11.97 9.54 -11.99
CA ASP A 172 12.73 8.48 -12.68
C ASP A 172 13.21 7.37 -11.73
N ARG A 173 12.70 7.35 -10.48
CA ARG A 173 13.14 6.43 -9.43
C ARG A 173 11.95 5.95 -8.62
N GLN A 174 12.08 4.74 -8.08
CA GLN A 174 11.11 4.22 -7.13
C GLN A 174 11.02 5.14 -5.90
N HIS A 175 9.81 5.46 -5.45
CA HIS A 175 9.64 6.32 -4.29
C HIS A 175 10.10 5.57 -3.03
N PRO A 176 10.83 6.18 -2.08
CA PRO A 176 11.28 5.50 -0.85
C PRO A 176 10.14 4.88 -0.01
N LEU A 177 8.91 5.37 -0.22
CA LEU A 177 7.71 4.91 0.48
C LEU A 177 6.96 3.77 -0.24
N ASP A 178 7.35 3.39 -1.46
CA ASP A 178 6.69 2.31 -2.19
C ASP A 178 6.84 0.97 -1.46
N ALA A 179 7.92 0.81 -0.67
CA ALA A 179 8.13 -0.34 0.19
C ALA A 179 7.01 -0.54 1.25
N PHE A 180 6.20 0.49 1.52
CA PHE A 180 5.12 0.46 2.49
C PHE A 180 3.72 0.37 1.87
N ILE A 181 3.60 0.52 0.55
CA ILE A 181 2.30 0.45 -0.12
C ILE A 181 2.05 -1.00 -0.49
N SER A 182 1.11 -1.62 0.22
CA SER A 182 0.57 -2.92 -0.18
C SER A 182 -0.16 -2.77 -1.51
N GLY A 183 -0.01 -3.74 -2.42
CA GLY A 183 -0.90 -3.82 -3.57
C GLY A 183 -2.32 -4.09 -3.08
N ASP A 184 -3.27 -3.25 -3.50
CA ASP A 184 -4.68 -3.37 -3.07
C ASP A 184 -5.45 -4.40 -3.91
N THR A 185 -4.99 -4.65 -5.13
CA THR A 185 -5.52 -5.67 -6.04
C THR A 185 -4.48 -6.76 -6.32
N ILE A 186 -4.92 -7.89 -6.83
CA ILE A 186 -4.01 -8.97 -7.22
C ILE A 186 -3.07 -8.44 -8.30
N GLU A 187 -3.59 -7.67 -9.25
CA GLU A 187 -2.82 -7.05 -10.32
C GLU A 187 -1.80 -6.02 -9.81
N ASP A 188 -2.11 -5.27 -8.75
CA ASP A 188 -1.14 -4.39 -8.07
C ASP A 188 0.03 -5.20 -7.48
N VAL A 189 -0.27 -6.38 -6.93
CA VAL A 189 0.74 -7.29 -6.40
C VAL A 189 1.57 -7.91 -7.53
N LEU A 190 0.90 -8.32 -8.62
CA LEU A 190 1.51 -9.00 -9.77
C LEU A 190 2.38 -8.07 -10.63
N PHE A 191 1.90 -6.86 -10.90
CA PHE A 191 2.44 -5.97 -11.93
C PHE A 191 2.96 -4.65 -11.36
N GLY A 192 2.82 -4.42 -10.06
CA GLY A 192 3.22 -3.19 -9.39
C GLY A 192 2.13 -2.13 -9.35
N THR A 193 2.34 -1.13 -8.51
CA THR A 193 1.34 -0.10 -8.17
C THR A 193 1.48 1.19 -8.99
N ASP A 194 2.45 1.25 -9.89
CA ASP A 194 2.77 2.44 -10.67
C ASP A 194 1.75 2.66 -11.78
N ALA A 195 1.10 3.83 -11.75
CA ALA A 195 0.34 4.31 -12.89
C ALA A 195 1.33 4.56 -14.05
N PRO A 196 1.04 4.13 -15.28
CA PRO A 196 1.93 4.41 -16.40
C PRO A 196 1.93 5.91 -16.70
N THR A 197 2.91 6.64 -16.19
CA THR A 197 3.28 7.95 -16.75
C THR A 197 3.77 7.71 -18.18
N SER A 198 3.08 8.33 -19.13
CA SER A 198 3.40 8.27 -20.55
C SER A 198 4.88 8.60 -20.81
N THR A 199 5.46 7.83 -21.73
CA THR A 199 6.77 7.98 -22.40
C THR A 199 8.01 7.51 -21.63
N GLY A 200 8.37 6.24 -21.90
CA GLY A 200 9.71 5.71 -21.66
C GLY A 200 9.67 4.19 -21.66
N ALA A 201 10.35 3.54 -22.60
CA ALA A 201 10.60 2.11 -22.54
C ALA A 201 11.47 1.84 -21.30
N HIS A 202 10.85 1.64 -20.14
CA HIS A 202 11.57 1.38 -18.91
C HIS A 202 11.93 -0.10 -18.82
N ALA A 203 13.22 -0.30 -18.55
CA ALA A 203 13.82 -1.56 -18.16
C ALA A 203 12.95 -2.27 -17.10
N PRO A 204 12.96 -3.62 -17.06
CA PRO A 204 12.20 -4.37 -16.06
C PRO A 204 12.46 -3.76 -14.70
N SER A 205 11.38 -3.30 -14.05
CA SER A 205 11.44 -2.92 -12.65
C SER A 205 12.15 -4.06 -11.94
N GLN A 206 13.24 -3.76 -11.25
CA GLN A 206 13.88 -4.73 -10.38
C GLN A 206 12.81 -5.12 -9.38
N THR A 207 12.13 -6.21 -9.66
CA THR A 207 11.25 -6.90 -8.75
C THR A 207 12.15 -7.27 -7.60
N ASP A 208 12.10 -6.42 -6.58
CA ASP A 208 12.55 -6.72 -5.24
C ASP A 208 12.07 -8.15 -4.98
N ILE A 209 12.99 -9.12 -4.88
CA ILE A 209 12.63 -10.53 -4.81
C ILE A 209 11.87 -10.70 -3.49
N LEU A 210 10.54 -10.55 -3.55
CA LEU A 210 9.65 -10.73 -2.43
C LEU A 210 9.83 -12.17 -1.97
N SER A 211 9.92 -12.37 -0.65
CA SER A 211 9.83 -13.73 -0.12
C SER A 211 8.55 -14.38 -0.65
N PRO A 212 8.55 -15.69 -0.98
CA PRO A 212 7.32 -16.39 -1.32
C PRO A 212 6.19 -16.19 -0.29
N GLU A 213 6.55 -16.01 0.98
CA GLU A 213 5.60 -15.73 2.06
C GLU A 213 5.02 -14.31 1.98
N ASP A 214 5.83 -13.32 1.62
CA ASP A 214 5.38 -11.93 1.46
C ASP A 214 4.48 -11.80 0.24
N TRP A 215 4.82 -12.49 -0.84
CA TRP A 215 4.00 -12.61 -2.03
C TRP A 215 2.62 -13.23 -1.73
N HIS A 216 2.62 -14.39 -1.07
CA HIS A 216 1.39 -15.08 -0.70
C HIS A 216 0.50 -14.21 0.19
N ARG A 217 1.09 -13.49 1.15
CA ARG A 217 0.35 -12.59 2.04
C ARG A 217 -0.25 -11.40 1.30
N ARG A 218 0.50 -10.80 0.36
CA ARG A 218 0.00 -9.70 -0.48
C ARG A 218 -1.17 -10.16 -1.34
N LEU A 219 -1.08 -11.35 -1.93
CA LEU A 219 -2.20 -11.95 -2.67
C LEU A 219 -3.42 -12.18 -1.79
N LEU A 220 -3.24 -12.73 -0.57
CA LEU A 220 -4.34 -12.90 0.38
C LEU A 220 -4.97 -11.56 0.77
N ALA A 221 -4.16 -10.54 1.05
CA ALA A 221 -4.66 -9.21 1.42
C ALA A 221 -5.42 -8.53 0.27
N ALA A 222 -4.96 -8.72 -0.98
CA ALA A 222 -5.67 -8.24 -2.17
C ALA A 222 -7.01 -8.97 -2.37
N ASP A 223 -7.04 -10.30 -2.17
CA ASP A 223 -8.27 -11.07 -2.27
C ASP A 223 -9.27 -10.71 -1.16
N GLU A 224 -8.80 -10.53 0.07
CA GLU A 224 -9.61 -10.01 1.19
C GLU A 224 -10.20 -8.63 0.87
N THR A 225 -9.41 -7.74 0.25
CA THR A 225 -9.84 -6.39 -0.17
C THR A 225 -10.94 -6.47 -1.22
N ARG A 226 -10.78 -7.33 -2.23
CA ARG A 226 -11.78 -7.58 -3.27
C ARG A 226 -13.08 -8.11 -2.67
N GLN A 227 -13.00 -9.20 -1.91
CA GLN A 227 -14.13 -9.83 -1.25
C GLN A 227 -14.88 -8.84 -0.34
N ARG A 228 -14.16 -8.07 0.47
CA ARG A 228 -14.75 -7.07 1.35
C ARG A 228 -15.49 -5.98 0.60
N GLY A 229 -14.95 -5.56 -0.56
CA GLY A 229 -15.60 -4.59 -1.43
C GLY A 229 -16.94 -5.07 -1.97
N GLU A 230 -16.98 -6.32 -2.46
CA GLU A 230 -18.21 -6.95 -2.93
C GLU A 230 -19.24 -7.04 -1.80
N GLU A 231 -18.85 -7.52 -0.62
CA GLU A 231 -19.74 -7.57 0.56
C GLU A 231 -20.31 -6.20 0.95
N LEU A 232 -19.47 -5.17 0.99
CA LEU A 232 -19.90 -3.80 1.30
C LEU A 232 -20.90 -3.28 0.27
N PHE A 233 -20.70 -3.60 -1.01
CA PHE A 233 -21.64 -3.23 -2.07
C PHE A 233 -22.98 -3.95 -1.91
N GLY A 234 -22.99 -5.26 -1.67
CA GLY A 234 -24.22 -6.02 -1.41
C GLY A 234 -24.96 -5.54 -0.16
N ALA A 235 -24.23 -5.20 0.91
CA ALA A 235 -24.79 -4.60 2.12
C ALA A 235 -25.43 -3.23 1.81
N TRP A 236 -24.77 -2.40 1.00
CA TRP A 236 -25.31 -1.11 0.57
C TRP A 236 -26.58 -1.26 -0.28
N LEU A 237 -26.64 -2.21 -1.20
CA LEU A 237 -27.85 -2.52 -1.97
C LEU A 237 -29.01 -2.87 -1.04
N THR A 238 -28.76 -3.74 -0.07
CA THR A 238 -29.75 -4.15 0.94
C THR A 238 -30.21 -2.95 1.78
N ALA A 239 -29.28 -2.13 2.27
CA ALA A 239 -29.58 -0.95 3.09
C ALA A 239 -30.36 0.14 2.32
N THR A 240 -30.18 0.21 1.00
CA THR A 240 -30.97 1.10 0.11
C THR A 240 -32.30 0.48 -0.34
N GLY A 241 -32.67 -0.64 0.29
CA GLY A 241 -33.97 -1.27 0.20
C GLY A 241 -34.12 -2.21 -0.98
N HIS A 242 -33.06 -2.56 -1.71
CA HIS A 242 -33.09 -3.63 -2.69
C HIS A 242 -33.28 -4.96 -1.94
N VAL A 243 -34.30 -5.74 -2.30
CA VAL A 243 -34.68 -6.97 -1.59
C VAL A 243 -34.82 -8.14 -2.54
N GLY A 244 -34.50 -9.34 -2.05
CA GLY A 244 -34.72 -10.60 -2.78
C GLY A 244 -34.12 -10.57 -4.19
N ASP A 245 -35.00 -10.64 -5.19
CA ASP A 245 -34.63 -10.72 -6.61
C ASP A 245 -34.25 -9.36 -7.23
N ASP A 246 -34.19 -8.26 -6.46
CA ASP A 246 -33.77 -6.94 -6.98
C ASP A 246 -32.31 -6.93 -7.46
N PHE A 247 -31.47 -7.84 -6.96
CA PHE A 247 -30.10 -8.02 -7.41
C PHE A 247 -29.59 -9.44 -7.19
N GLN A 248 -28.54 -9.82 -7.92
CA GLN A 248 -27.83 -11.08 -7.78
C GLN A 248 -26.33 -10.83 -7.66
N TRP A 249 -25.69 -11.47 -6.67
CA TRP A 249 -24.24 -11.56 -6.59
C TRP A 249 -23.76 -12.69 -7.50
N VAL A 250 -23.44 -12.35 -8.74
CA VAL A 250 -23.17 -13.32 -9.81
C VAL A 250 -21.79 -13.94 -9.67
N SER A 251 -20.76 -13.16 -9.29
CA SER A 251 -19.39 -13.70 -9.10
C SER A 251 -19.32 -14.76 -8.00
N GLN A 252 -20.17 -14.68 -6.97
CA GLN A 252 -20.26 -15.68 -5.91
C GLN A 252 -20.78 -17.04 -6.43
N ALA A 253 -21.77 -17.01 -7.33
CA ALA A 253 -22.36 -18.22 -7.91
C ALA A 253 -21.55 -18.77 -9.10
N LEU A 254 -20.89 -17.89 -9.85
CA LEU A 254 -20.15 -18.19 -11.06
C LEU A 254 -18.73 -17.59 -10.97
N PRO A 255 -17.73 -18.36 -10.51
CA PRO A 255 -16.36 -17.87 -10.32
C PRO A 255 -15.66 -17.32 -11.58
N ARG A 256 -16.24 -17.55 -12.76
CA ARG A 256 -15.76 -17.05 -14.07
C ARG A 256 -16.71 -16.04 -14.69
N SER A 257 -17.58 -15.43 -13.89
CA SER A 257 -18.45 -14.35 -14.35
C SER A 257 -17.60 -13.19 -14.86
N ALA A 258 -18.06 -12.53 -15.91
CA ALA A 258 -17.41 -11.33 -16.41
C ALA A 258 -17.77 -10.08 -15.60
N TYR A 259 -18.62 -10.19 -14.57
CA TYR A 259 -19.07 -9.10 -13.71
C TYR A 259 -19.50 -9.65 -12.34
N ASP A 260 -19.58 -8.78 -11.34
CA ASP A 260 -19.80 -9.18 -9.94
C ASP A 260 -21.28 -9.20 -9.56
N TYR A 261 -22.02 -8.18 -9.97
CA TYR A 261 -23.45 -8.02 -9.64
C TYR A 261 -24.30 -7.77 -10.88
N GLU A 262 -25.50 -8.33 -10.89
CA GLU A 262 -26.61 -7.89 -11.74
C GLU A 262 -27.68 -7.26 -10.84
N VAL A 263 -28.05 -6.01 -11.10
CA VAL A 263 -29.07 -5.28 -10.32
C VAL A 263 -30.26 -5.01 -11.22
N HIS A 264 -31.32 -5.78 -11.07
CA HIS A 264 -32.51 -5.73 -11.92
C HIS A 264 -33.31 -4.43 -11.72
N SER A 265 -33.30 -3.90 -10.49
CA SER A 265 -34.06 -2.72 -10.09
C SER A 265 -33.13 -1.63 -9.54
N ALA A 266 -32.19 -1.13 -10.35
CA ALA A 266 -31.22 -0.12 -9.90
C ALA A 266 -31.93 1.21 -9.54
N ARG A 267 -32.30 1.39 -8.26
CA ARG A 267 -33.15 2.50 -7.81
C ARG A 267 -32.51 3.89 -7.95
N TRP A 268 -31.20 3.95 -8.15
CA TRP A 268 -30.48 5.19 -8.44
C TRP A 268 -30.60 5.63 -9.91
N ILE A 269 -31.18 4.80 -10.79
CA ILE A 269 -31.45 5.13 -12.19
C ILE A 269 -32.96 4.94 -12.47
N SER A 270 -33.65 6.02 -12.82
CA SER A 270 -35.10 5.99 -13.05
C SER A 270 -35.46 5.19 -14.30
N GLY A 271 -36.29 4.14 -14.16
CA GLY A 271 -36.82 3.35 -15.29
C GLY A 271 -35.77 2.52 -16.03
N ALA A 272 -34.63 2.24 -15.39
CA ALA A 272 -33.48 1.64 -16.05
C ALA A 272 -33.64 0.13 -16.30
N PRO A 273 -32.99 -0.39 -17.36
CA PRO A 273 -32.77 -1.82 -17.52
C PRO A 273 -31.92 -2.37 -16.36
N PRO A 274 -31.83 -3.71 -16.22
CA PRO A 274 -30.88 -4.34 -15.30
C PRO A 274 -29.49 -3.74 -15.46
N VAL A 275 -28.75 -3.53 -14.37
CA VAL A 275 -27.41 -2.95 -14.40
C VAL A 275 -26.39 -4.02 -14.08
N PHE A 276 -25.38 -4.17 -14.93
CA PHE A 276 -24.26 -5.07 -14.68
C PHE A 276 -23.12 -4.31 -14.02
N LEU A 277 -22.55 -4.83 -12.94
CA LEU A 277 -21.61 -4.10 -12.09
C LEU A 277 -20.32 -4.88 -11.90
N HIS A 278 -19.21 -4.20 -12.15
CA HIS A 278 -17.88 -4.60 -11.66
C HIS A 278 -17.61 -3.85 -10.36
N VAL A 279 -17.45 -4.58 -9.27
CA VAL A 279 -17.06 -4.01 -7.98
C VAL A 279 -15.54 -3.89 -7.95
N ARG A 280 -15.07 -2.70 -7.59
CA ARG A 280 -13.65 -2.37 -7.54
C ARG A 280 -13.31 -1.71 -6.23
N ALA A 281 -12.69 -2.46 -5.34
CA ALA A 281 -12.30 -2.00 -4.02
C ALA A 281 -10.85 -1.54 -3.96
N THR A 282 -10.56 -0.59 -3.08
CA THR A 282 -9.20 -0.16 -2.74
C THR A 282 -9.20 0.39 -1.32
N ARG A 283 -8.09 0.20 -0.61
CA ARG A 283 -7.87 0.79 0.71
C ARG A 283 -7.42 2.25 0.59
N ALA A 284 -6.84 2.59 -0.55
CA ALA A 284 -6.42 3.94 -0.92
C ALA A 284 -7.60 4.83 -1.36
N SER A 285 -7.24 6.05 -1.77
CA SER A 285 -8.18 7.05 -2.25
C SER A 285 -8.77 6.70 -3.62
N PHE A 286 -9.78 7.47 -4.04
CA PHE A 286 -10.52 7.23 -5.29
C PHE A 286 -9.64 7.18 -6.53
N GLU A 287 -8.57 7.99 -6.57
CA GLU A 287 -7.67 8.20 -7.70
C GLU A 287 -6.80 6.97 -8.02
N ARG A 288 -6.82 5.95 -7.15
CA ARG A 288 -6.11 4.69 -7.39
C ARG A 288 -6.61 4.07 -8.72
N PRO A 289 -5.70 3.67 -9.64
CA PRO A 289 -6.09 3.04 -10.89
C PRO A 289 -7.02 1.84 -10.70
N ILE A 290 -7.90 1.62 -11.67
CA ILE A 290 -8.81 0.48 -11.73
C ILE A 290 -8.22 -0.56 -12.66
N HIS A 291 -8.04 -1.78 -12.18
CA HIS A 291 -7.66 -2.91 -13.01
C HIS A 291 -8.90 -3.52 -13.66
N MET A 292 -8.83 -3.72 -14.98
CA MET A 292 -9.84 -4.46 -15.73
C MET A 292 -9.14 -5.50 -16.62
N THR A 293 -9.62 -6.74 -16.54
CA THR A 293 -9.21 -7.81 -17.44
C THR A 293 -9.78 -7.58 -18.83
N LEU A 294 -9.17 -8.19 -19.85
CA LEU A 294 -9.68 -8.13 -21.22
C LEU A 294 -11.11 -8.70 -21.32
N SER A 295 -11.43 -9.76 -20.57
CA SER A 295 -12.80 -10.33 -20.54
C SER A 295 -13.84 -9.35 -20.02
N GLU A 296 -13.49 -8.55 -19.03
CA GLU A 296 -14.40 -7.53 -18.47
C GLU A 296 -14.57 -6.37 -19.43
N LEU A 297 -13.50 -5.94 -20.11
CA LEU A 297 -13.58 -4.93 -21.15
C LEU A 297 -14.45 -5.38 -22.32
N LEU A 298 -14.25 -6.61 -22.79
CA LEU A 298 -15.07 -7.21 -23.86
C LEU A 298 -16.54 -7.28 -23.45
N PHE A 299 -16.83 -7.65 -22.20
CA PHE A 299 -18.19 -7.67 -21.69
C PHE A 299 -18.78 -6.24 -21.66
N ALA A 300 -18.07 -5.28 -21.07
CA ALA A 300 -18.52 -3.90 -20.94
C ALA A 300 -18.74 -3.21 -22.29
N ALA A 301 -17.93 -3.51 -23.30
CA ALA A 301 -18.08 -2.97 -24.66
C ALA A 301 -19.37 -3.44 -25.36
N THR A 302 -20.02 -4.49 -24.88
CA THR A 302 -21.29 -4.98 -25.44
C THR A 302 -22.52 -4.55 -24.64
N ARG A 303 -22.34 -3.78 -23.55
CA ARG A 303 -23.38 -3.50 -22.56
C ARG A 303 -23.38 -2.04 -22.11
N GLU A 304 -24.31 -1.25 -22.61
CA GLU A 304 -24.49 0.17 -22.24
C GLU A 304 -24.84 0.37 -20.75
N ASN A 305 -25.50 -0.63 -20.16
CA ASN A 305 -25.90 -0.71 -18.76
C ASN A 305 -24.81 -1.30 -17.85
N CYS A 306 -23.57 -1.42 -18.32
CA CYS A 306 -22.43 -1.79 -17.48
C CYS A 306 -21.96 -0.60 -16.63
N ARG A 307 -21.64 -0.85 -15.36
CA ARG A 307 -21.17 0.13 -14.37
C ARG A 307 -19.98 -0.42 -13.58
N ILE A 308 -19.20 0.47 -12.97
CA ILE A 308 -18.17 0.12 -11.98
C ILE A 308 -18.64 0.67 -10.64
N ALA A 309 -18.82 -0.19 -9.66
CA ALA A 309 -18.96 0.21 -8.27
C ALA A 309 -17.57 0.35 -7.65
N ARG A 310 -17.05 1.57 -7.61
CA ARG A 310 -15.76 1.89 -7.00
C ARG A 310 -15.95 2.13 -5.51
N LEU A 311 -15.50 1.18 -4.69
CA LEU A 311 -15.33 1.38 -3.25
C LEU A 311 -13.90 1.80 -2.95
N TYR A 312 -13.73 2.83 -2.15
CA TYR A 312 -12.42 3.37 -1.78
C TYR A 312 -12.43 3.83 -0.33
N ASP A 313 -11.23 4.00 0.23
CA ASP A 313 -11.01 4.19 1.67
C ASP A 313 -11.72 3.09 2.50
N ILE A 314 -11.71 1.82 2.05
CA ILE A 314 -12.54 0.75 2.65
C ILE A 314 -12.16 0.36 4.08
N GLU A 315 -10.95 0.71 4.54
CA GLU A 315 -10.51 0.53 5.92
C GLU A 315 -10.84 1.74 6.81
N SER A 316 -11.33 2.83 6.22
CA SER A 316 -11.77 3.99 7.00
C SER A 316 -13.10 3.70 7.69
N ALA A 317 -13.39 4.44 8.77
CA ALA A 317 -14.68 4.38 9.47
C ALA A 317 -15.88 4.79 8.59
N THR A 318 -15.63 5.38 7.41
CA THR A 318 -16.66 5.77 6.46
C THR A 318 -16.22 5.41 5.05
N PRO A 319 -16.29 4.12 4.66
CA PRO A 319 -16.00 3.71 3.29
C PRO A 319 -16.85 4.50 2.30
N LYS A 320 -16.31 4.77 1.12
CA LYS A 320 -17.00 5.60 0.11
C LYS A 320 -17.28 4.76 -1.11
N LEU A 321 -18.44 4.99 -1.72
CA LEU A 321 -18.89 4.35 -2.94
C LEU A 321 -19.10 5.41 -4.03
N ARG A 322 -18.57 5.16 -5.22
CA ARG A 322 -18.97 5.84 -6.46
C ARG A 322 -19.40 4.80 -7.49
N ILE A 323 -20.52 5.06 -8.17
CA ILE A 323 -20.93 4.29 -9.35
C ILE A 323 -20.49 5.06 -10.57
N LEU A 324 -19.66 4.42 -11.40
CA LEU A 324 -19.09 5.00 -12.61
C LEU A 324 -19.86 4.50 -13.83
N THR A 325 -20.13 5.42 -14.77
CA THR A 325 -20.87 5.19 -16.02
C THR A 325 -20.04 5.57 -17.24
N GLY A 326 -20.54 5.25 -18.44
CA GLY A 326 -19.86 5.48 -19.71
C GLY A 326 -18.77 4.45 -20.04
N ILE A 327 -18.78 3.30 -19.37
CA ILE A 327 -17.74 2.28 -19.50
C ILE A 327 -17.73 1.66 -20.89
N GLN A 328 -18.90 1.46 -21.51
CA GLN A 328 -19.00 0.87 -22.84
C GLN A 328 -18.15 1.64 -23.86
N ALA A 329 -18.34 2.96 -23.97
CA ALA A 329 -17.61 3.79 -24.93
C ALA A 329 -16.09 3.80 -24.65
N VAL A 330 -15.69 3.75 -23.38
CA VAL A 330 -14.28 3.63 -23.00
C VAL A 330 -13.72 2.26 -23.41
N ALA A 331 -14.46 1.18 -23.13
CA ALA A 331 -14.07 -0.19 -23.44
C ALA A 331 -13.97 -0.43 -24.95
N GLU A 332 -14.92 0.05 -25.75
CA GLU A 332 -14.89 -0.02 -27.21
C GLU A 332 -13.61 0.61 -27.78
N ARG A 333 -13.30 1.84 -27.36
CA ARG A 333 -12.07 2.54 -27.78
C ARG A 333 -10.80 1.82 -27.35
N LEU A 334 -10.78 1.25 -26.14
CA LEU A 334 -9.65 0.47 -25.66
C LEU A 334 -9.46 -0.80 -26.47
N ILE A 335 -10.55 -1.53 -26.77
CA ILE A 335 -10.50 -2.75 -27.60
C ILE A 335 -10.01 -2.45 -29.01
N GLU A 336 -10.46 -1.36 -29.63
CA GLU A 336 -9.93 -0.90 -30.93
C GLU A 336 -8.41 -0.67 -30.87
N THR A 337 -7.94 -0.04 -29.80
CA THR A 337 -6.51 0.20 -29.58
C THR A 337 -5.74 -1.12 -29.37
N LEU A 338 -6.30 -2.05 -28.60
CA LEU A 338 -5.70 -3.36 -28.35
C LEU A 338 -5.63 -4.21 -29.61
N ASN A 339 -6.65 -4.13 -30.48
CA ASN A 339 -6.68 -4.84 -31.77
C ASN A 339 -5.67 -4.26 -32.79
N ALA A 340 -5.22 -3.02 -32.58
CA ALA A 340 -4.20 -2.38 -33.40
C ALA A 340 -2.76 -2.69 -32.95
N LEU A 341 -2.58 -3.46 -31.86
CA LEU A 341 -1.25 -3.85 -31.39
C LEU A 341 -0.55 -4.76 -32.42
N PRO A 342 0.80 -4.75 -32.47
CA PRO A 342 1.55 -5.60 -33.39
C PRO A 342 1.23 -7.08 -33.19
N GLU A 343 1.35 -7.86 -34.28
CA GLU A 343 1.21 -9.31 -34.20
C GLU A 343 2.08 -9.88 -33.07
N ARG A 344 1.48 -10.76 -32.25
CA ARG A 344 2.08 -11.40 -31.06
C ARG A 344 2.20 -10.52 -29.81
N VAL A 345 1.69 -9.30 -29.83
CA VAL A 345 1.47 -8.50 -28.62
C VAL A 345 0.00 -8.62 -28.21
N ALA A 346 -0.24 -9.10 -26.99
CA ALA A 346 -1.57 -9.17 -26.40
C ALA A 346 -1.53 -8.58 -25.00
N ALA A 347 -2.60 -7.90 -24.60
CA ALA A 347 -2.79 -7.41 -23.24
C ALA A 347 -3.89 -8.22 -22.56
N ASP A 348 -3.59 -8.80 -21.41
CA ASP A 348 -4.56 -9.59 -20.63
C ASP A 348 -5.37 -8.70 -19.66
N SER A 349 -4.82 -7.55 -19.29
CA SER A 349 -5.46 -6.57 -18.40
C SER A 349 -4.95 -5.15 -18.68
N LEU A 350 -5.71 -4.16 -18.23
CA LEU A 350 -5.38 -2.75 -18.30
C LEU A 350 -5.60 -2.07 -16.94
N GLN A 351 -4.73 -1.10 -16.64
CA GLN A 351 -4.95 -0.12 -15.58
C GLN A 351 -5.61 1.13 -16.16
N LEU A 352 -6.74 1.52 -15.59
CA LEU A 352 -7.55 2.64 -16.05
C LEU A 352 -7.61 3.73 -15.00
N ASP A 353 -7.42 4.98 -15.42
CA ASP A 353 -7.68 6.14 -14.57
C ASP A 353 -9.20 6.25 -14.29
N PRO A 354 -9.63 6.24 -13.02
CA PRO A 354 -11.04 6.46 -12.65
C PRO A 354 -11.65 7.74 -13.24
N GLY A 355 -10.83 8.76 -13.52
CA GLY A 355 -11.24 10.03 -14.13
C GLY A 355 -11.71 9.89 -15.59
N LEU A 356 -11.49 8.75 -16.24
CA LEU A 356 -12.03 8.45 -17.58
C LEU A 356 -13.55 8.26 -17.58
N PHE A 357 -14.15 8.01 -16.43
CA PHE A 357 -15.56 7.67 -16.29
C PHE A 357 -16.36 8.79 -15.63
N ALA A 358 -17.63 8.94 -16.04
CA ALA A 358 -18.54 9.85 -15.36
C ALA A 358 -19.06 9.23 -14.06
N VAL A 359 -19.25 10.05 -13.02
CA VAL A 359 -19.83 9.60 -11.75
C VAL A 359 -21.35 9.71 -11.82
N GLU A 360 -22.05 8.57 -11.78
CA GLU A 360 -23.52 8.47 -11.78
C GLU A 360 -24.09 8.60 -10.37
N LEU A 361 -23.38 8.07 -9.37
CA LEU A 361 -23.76 8.13 -7.96
C LEU A 361 -22.53 8.26 -7.06
N GLN A 362 -22.66 9.01 -5.96
CA GLN A 362 -21.66 9.07 -4.89
C GLN A 362 -22.31 8.97 -3.52
N VAL A 363 -21.85 8.04 -2.69
CA VAL A 363 -22.39 7.79 -1.34
C VAL A 363 -21.25 7.57 -0.35
N LYS A 364 -21.45 7.99 0.90
CA LYS A 364 -20.62 7.56 2.03
C LYS A 364 -21.37 6.44 2.75
N LEU A 365 -20.73 5.27 2.86
CA LEU A 365 -21.28 4.14 3.58
C LEU A 365 -21.15 4.42 5.08
N GLN A 366 -22.25 4.26 5.82
CA GLN A 366 -22.19 4.28 7.28
C GLN A 366 -21.75 2.90 7.75
N GLU A 367 -20.89 2.83 8.77
CA GLU A 367 -20.65 1.58 9.49
C GLU A 367 -21.98 1.09 10.05
N HIS A 368 -22.45 -0.05 9.56
CA HIS A 368 -23.46 -0.81 10.29
C HIS A 368 -22.77 -1.40 11.54
N PRO A 369 -23.32 -1.17 12.75
CA PRO A 369 -22.73 -1.61 14.01
C PRO A 369 -22.61 -3.14 14.14
#